data_AF-A0A937C800-F1
#
_entry.id   AF-A0A937C800-F1
#
_cell.length_a   1.000
_cell.length_b   1.000
_cell.length_c   1.000
_cell.angle_alpha   90.00
_cell.angle_beta   90.00
_cell.angle_gamma   90.00
#
_symmetry.space_group_name_H-M   'P 1'
#
loop_
_entity.id
_entity.type
_entity.pdbx_description
1 polymer ?
#
loop_
_entity_poly.entity_id
_entity_poly.type
_entity_poly.pdbx_seq_one_letter_code
_entity_poly.pdbx_strand_id
1 'polypeptide(L)'
;METIKVNPKALNLDSAKQSHVKVTIGFKCPPPIKLDLAEKAQKLGLTLSEYVENLVMNFVKIIDQIKFHEKDENARLTSVIKEQMEKIEFYEHDFLKEIFRQYKNQTAEFKNQRNEIVKLKLTDIKAVYSLIINSYQIHDNHDHSITISSGEINPQ
;
A
#
# COMPACT_ATOMS: atom_id res chain seq x y z
N MET A 1 37.94 -23.42 -16.67
CA MET A 1 37.81 -23.25 -15.20
C MET A 1 38.49 -21.93 -14.86
N GLU A 2 37.71 -20.87 -14.66
CA GLU A 2 38.25 -19.57 -14.25
C GLU A 2 38.59 -19.59 -12.77
N THR A 3 39.86 -19.35 -12.45
CA THR A 3 40.33 -19.18 -11.08
C THR A 3 39.98 -17.78 -10.61
N ILE A 4 38.99 -17.69 -9.72
CA ILE A 4 38.64 -16.45 -9.03
C ILE A 4 39.87 -16.01 -8.22
N LYS A 5 40.50 -14.91 -8.64
CA LYS A 5 41.59 -14.27 -7.89
C LYS A 5 41.02 -13.66 -6.61
N VAL A 6 41.06 -14.43 -5.52
CA VAL A 6 40.70 -13.93 -4.18
C VAL A 6 41.83 -13.00 -3.71
N ASN A 7 41.48 -11.77 -3.38
CA ASN A 7 42.44 -10.81 -2.82
C ASN A 7 42.81 -11.27 -1.39
N PRO A 8 44.07 -11.65 -1.11
CA PRO A 8 44.47 -12.21 0.18
C PRO A 8 44.41 -11.18 1.33
N LYS A 9 44.18 -9.89 1.03
CA LYS A 9 43.99 -8.82 2.03
C LYS A 9 42.51 -8.47 2.27
N ALA A 10 41.58 -9.16 1.60
CA ALA A 10 40.15 -8.92 1.81
C ALA A 10 39.74 -9.43 3.19
N LEU A 11 38.94 -8.63 3.89
CA LEU A 11 38.35 -9.02 5.16
C LEU A 11 37.46 -10.25 4.94
N ASN A 12 37.71 -11.33 5.69
CA ASN A 12 36.81 -12.47 5.71
C ASN A 12 35.57 -12.08 6.54
N LEU A 13 34.45 -11.90 5.84
CA LEU A 13 33.20 -11.42 6.43
C LEU A 13 32.58 -12.45 7.38
N ASP A 14 32.75 -13.74 7.11
CA ASP A 14 32.12 -14.80 7.92
C ASP A 14 32.82 -14.96 9.27
N SER A 15 34.14 -14.84 9.30
CA SER A 15 34.90 -14.80 10.56
C SER A 15 34.69 -13.48 11.32
N ALA A 16 34.54 -12.36 10.61
CA ALA A 16 34.29 -11.06 11.23
C ALA A 16 32.90 -10.97 11.89
N LYS A 17 31.87 -11.63 11.33
CA LYS A 17 30.51 -11.67 11.92
C LYS A 17 30.43 -12.42 13.24
N GLN A 18 31.32 -13.39 13.47
CA GLN A 18 31.33 -14.22 14.68
C GLN A 18 32.26 -13.68 15.77
N SER A 19 33.08 -12.67 15.44
CA SER A 19 34.03 -12.06 16.35
C SER A 19 33.42 -10.88 17.10
N HIS A 20 33.55 -10.84 18.42
CA HIS A 20 33.21 -9.68 19.25
C HIS A 20 34.33 -8.62 19.30
N VAL A 21 35.46 -8.86 18.62
CA VAL A 21 36.62 -7.97 18.65
C VAL A 21 36.46 -6.86 17.61
N LYS A 22 36.71 -5.61 18.01
CA LYS A 22 36.73 -4.46 17.10
C LYS A 22 37.77 -4.69 15.99
N VAL A 23 37.37 -4.46 14.75
CA VAL A 23 38.23 -4.61 13.56
C VAL A 23 38.57 -3.22 13.02
N THR A 24 39.84 -3.01 12.66
CA THR A 24 40.29 -1.73 12.10
C THR A 24 39.95 -1.64 10.61
N ILE A 25 39.25 -0.59 10.22
CA ILE A 25 38.96 -0.28 8.81
C ILE A 25 39.89 0.85 8.37
N GLY A 26 40.81 0.55 7.46
CA GLY A 26 41.66 1.55 6.82
C GLY A 26 41.18 1.83 5.39
N PHE A 27 41.01 3.10 5.03
CA PHE A 27 40.70 3.52 3.67
C PHE A 27 41.60 4.68 3.24
N LYS A 28 41.86 4.77 1.94
CA LYS A 28 42.55 5.92 1.33
C LYS A 28 41.51 6.97 0.97
N CYS A 29 41.80 8.23 1.27
CA CYS A 29 40.97 9.35 0.85
C CYS A 29 41.86 10.51 0.37
N PRO A 30 41.32 11.41 -0.45
CA PRO A 30 41.99 12.66 -0.81
C PRO A 30 42.41 13.47 0.44
N PRO A 31 43.59 14.11 0.43
CA PRO A 31 44.05 14.93 1.55
C PRO A 31 43.05 15.99 2.06
N PRO A 32 42.32 16.72 1.19
CA PRO A 32 41.34 17.72 1.64
C PRO A 32 40.25 17.13 2.54
N ILE A 33 39.77 15.93 2.21
CA ILE A 33 38.72 15.24 2.97
C ILE A 33 39.26 14.84 4.35
N LYS A 34 40.49 14.33 4.42
CA LYS A 34 41.12 13.96 5.68
C LYS A 34 41.28 15.18 6.61
N LEU A 35 41.69 16.31 6.05
CA LEU A 35 41.87 17.55 6.81
C LEU A 35 40.53 18.07 7.34
N ASP A 36 39.50 18.15 6.50
CA ASP A 36 38.16 18.59 6.91
C ASP A 36 37.56 17.69 8.01
N LEU A 37 37.69 16.36 7.88
CA LEU A 37 37.25 15.43 8.93
C LEU A 37 38.05 15.60 10.22
N ALA A 38 39.36 15.87 10.14
CA ALA A 38 40.20 16.09 11.31
C ALA A 38 39.85 17.40 12.03
N GLU A 39 39.60 18.49 11.29
CA GLU A 39 39.15 19.75 11.86
C GLU A 39 37.79 19.61 12.55
N LYS A 40 36.85 18.88 11.94
CA LYS A 40 35.54 18.60 12.53
C LYS A 40 35.65 17.76 13.80
N ALA A 41 36.49 16.72 13.79
CA ALA A 41 36.76 15.91 14.97
C ALA A 41 37.35 16.77 16.11
N GLN A 42 38.34 17.61 15.79
CA GLN A 42 38.97 18.52 16.75
C GLN A 42 37.98 19.50 17.35
N LYS A 43 37.09 20.10 16.55
CA LYS A 43 36.03 21.01 17.03
C LYS A 43 35.08 20.34 18.03
N LEU A 44 34.91 19.03 17.93
CA LEU A 44 34.06 18.23 18.82
C LEU A 44 34.83 17.60 19.98
N GLY A 45 36.14 17.83 20.09
CA GLY A 45 37.00 17.22 21.11
C GLY A 45 37.17 15.71 20.94
N LEU A 46 36.98 15.19 19.73
CA LEU A 46 37.07 13.77 19.40
C LEU A 46 38.35 13.47 18.62
N THR A 47 38.82 12.22 18.70
CA THR A 47 39.81 11.73 17.75
C THR A 47 39.18 11.54 16.37
N LEU A 48 39.99 11.61 15.31
CA LEU A 48 39.52 11.38 13.94
C LEU A 48 38.85 10.00 13.78
N SER A 49 39.41 8.97 14.44
CA SER A 49 38.86 7.61 14.40
C SER A 49 37.48 7.52 15.05
N GLU A 50 37.29 8.13 16.22
CA GLU A 50 35.99 8.17 16.92
C GLU A 50 34.96 8.97 16.13
N TYR A 51 35.37 10.09 15.54
CA TYR A 51 34.48 10.89 14.71
C TYR A 51 33.99 10.12 13.48
N VAL A 52 34.89 9.41 12.81
CA VAL A 52 34.53 8.56 11.66
C VAL A 52 33.69 7.35 12.09
N GLU A 53 33.99 6.72 13.23
CA GLU A 53 33.17 5.63 13.80
C GLU A 53 31.73 6.10 14.03
N ASN A 54 31.55 7.27 14.64
CA ASN A 54 30.24 7.87 14.88
C ASN A 54 29.50 8.19 13.57
N LEU A 55 30.19 8.76 12.57
CA LEU A 55 29.59 9.03 11.26
C LEU A 55 29.10 7.76 10.59
N VAL A 56 29.92 6.70 10.58
CA VAL A 56 29.55 5.42 9.96
C VAL A 56 28.39 4.77 10.68
N MET A 57 28.39 4.73 12.02
CA MET A 57 27.28 4.17 12.79
C MET A 57 25.97 4.92 12.56
N ASN A 58 26.03 6.25 12.51
CA ASN A 58 24.84 7.06 12.24
C ASN A 58 24.34 6.87 10.81
N PHE A 59 25.24 6.79 9.84
CA PHE A 59 24.88 6.56 8.44
C PHE A 59 24.19 5.20 8.25
N VAL A 60 24.70 4.14 8.86
CA VAL A 60 24.07 2.80 8.81
C VAL A 60 22.66 2.83 9.43
N LYS A 61 22.51 3.45 10.60
CA LYS A 61 21.19 3.59 11.25
C LYS A 61 20.18 4.34 10.38
N ILE A 62 20.61 5.41 9.72
CA ILE A 62 19.74 6.18 8.81
C ILE A 62 19.33 5.34 7.61
N ILE A 63 20.26 4.61 7.00
CA ILE A 63 19.94 3.70 5.88
C ILE A 63 18.93 2.64 6.30
N ASP A 64 19.10 2.04 7.47
CA ASP A 64 18.19 1.01 7.97
C ASP A 64 16.79 1.57 8.26
N GLN A 65 16.70 2.79 8.79
CA GLN A 65 15.43 3.49 9.00
C GLN A 65 14.72 3.81 7.67
N ILE A 66 15.45 4.29 6.67
CA ILE A 66 14.90 4.57 5.34
C ILE A 66 14.33 3.28 4.72
N LYS A 67 15.11 2.20 4.73
CA LYS A 67 14.65 0.89 4.20
C LYS A 67 13.43 0.35 4.92
N PHE A 68 13.34 0.56 6.24
CA PHE A 68 12.18 0.16 7.03
C PHE A 68 10.93 0.94 6.62
N HIS A 69 11.03 2.27 6.50
CA HIS A 69 9.91 3.11 6.10
C HIS A 69 9.45 2.85 4.66
N GLU A 70 10.38 2.68 3.72
CA GLU A 70 10.04 2.35 2.32
C GLU A 70 9.29 1.02 2.22
N LYS A 71 9.67 0.02 3.03
CA LYS A 71 8.99 -1.28 3.04
C LYS A 71 7.57 -1.20 3.60
N ASP A 72 7.37 -0.40 4.65
CA ASP A 72 6.07 -0.26 5.32
C ASP A 72 5.08 0.58 4.48
N GLU A 73 5.54 1.68 3.88
CA GLU A 73 4.71 2.49 2.99
C GLU A 73 4.30 1.71 1.74
N ASN A 74 5.23 0.94 1.14
CA ASN A 74 4.94 0.18 -0.06
C ASN A 74 3.93 -0.96 0.22
N ALA A 75 4.00 -1.58 1.40
CA ALA A 75 3.01 -2.57 1.83
C ALA A 75 1.61 -1.95 1.99
N ARG A 76 1.52 -0.77 2.61
CA ARG A 76 0.25 -0.04 2.79
C ARG A 76 -0.35 0.43 1.47
N LEU A 77 0.46 0.95 0.55
CA LEU A 77 0.01 1.36 -0.79
C LEU A 77 -0.52 0.15 -1.57
N THR A 78 0.17 -0.98 -1.50
CA THR A 78 -0.26 -2.23 -2.16
C THR A 78 -1.61 -2.72 -1.62
N SER A 79 -1.83 -2.67 -0.30
CA SER A 79 -3.12 -3.08 0.27
C SER A 79 -4.27 -2.18 -0.15
N VAL A 80 -4.06 -0.86 -0.21
CA VAL A 80 -5.08 0.09 -0.65
C VAL A 80 -5.42 -0.11 -2.13
N ILE A 81 -4.42 -0.32 -2.98
CA ILE A 81 -4.64 -0.60 -4.42
C ILE A 81 -5.46 -1.88 -4.57
N LYS A 82 -5.12 -2.95 -3.85
CA LYS A 82 -5.85 -4.21 -3.90
C LYS A 82 -7.32 -4.05 -3.50
N GLU A 83 -7.59 -3.36 -2.38
CA GLU A 83 -8.95 -3.10 -1.92
C GLU A 83 -9.75 -2.28 -2.95
N GLN A 84 -9.13 -1.30 -3.61
CA GLN A 84 -9.78 -0.51 -4.65
C GLN A 84 -10.04 -1.33 -5.92
N MET A 85 -9.11 -2.20 -6.33
CA MET A 85 -9.29 -3.09 -7.47
C MET A 85 -10.44 -4.08 -7.24
N GLU A 86 -10.53 -4.69 -6.06
CA GLU A 86 -11.64 -5.59 -5.70
C GLU A 86 -13.00 -4.86 -5.76
N LYS A 87 -13.05 -3.60 -5.29
CA LYS A 87 -14.26 -2.78 -5.41
C LYS A 87 -14.61 -2.47 -6.86
N ILE A 88 -13.63 -2.10 -7.68
CA ILE A 88 -13.83 -1.82 -9.11
C ILE A 88 -14.34 -3.07 -9.83
N GLU A 89 -13.70 -4.22 -9.63
CA GLU A 89 -14.11 -5.50 -10.22
C GLU A 89 -15.56 -5.84 -9.85
N PHE A 90 -15.94 -5.63 -8.58
CA PHE A 90 -17.31 -5.80 -8.14
C PHE A 90 -18.30 -4.89 -8.88
N TYR A 91 -18.01 -3.59 -9.01
CA TYR A 91 -18.89 -2.64 -9.71
C TYR A 91 -18.85 -2.80 -11.24
N GLU A 92 -17.78 -3.36 -11.78
CA GLU A 92 -17.60 -3.59 -13.20
C GLU A 92 -18.16 -4.92 -13.70
N HIS A 93 -18.67 -5.77 -12.80
CA HIS A 93 -19.27 -7.04 -13.17
C HIS A 93 -20.38 -6.85 -14.22
N ASP A 94 -20.26 -7.56 -15.35
CA ASP A 94 -21.09 -7.33 -16.54
C ASP A 94 -22.59 -7.45 -16.26
N PHE A 95 -22.96 -8.38 -15.39
CA PHE A 95 -24.34 -8.53 -14.89
C PHE A 95 -24.91 -7.25 -14.26
N LEU A 96 -24.15 -6.56 -13.40
CA LEU A 96 -24.61 -5.32 -12.74
C LEU A 96 -24.72 -4.17 -13.75
N LYS A 97 -23.78 -4.10 -14.72
CA LYS A 97 -23.85 -3.16 -15.83
C LYS A 97 -25.08 -3.40 -16.70
N GLU A 98 -25.42 -4.66 -16.95
CA GLU A 98 -26.57 -5.05 -17.77
C GLU A 98 -27.90 -4.71 -17.08
N ILE A 99 -28.05 -5.03 -15.80
CA ILE A 99 -29.23 -4.62 -15.01
C ILE A 99 -29.31 -3.09 -14.96
N PHE A 100 -28.21 -2.38 -14.72
CA PHE A 100 -28.22 -0.93 -14.71
C PHE A 100 -28.66 -0.36 -16.06
N ARG A 101 -28.19 -0.91 -17.18
CA ARG A 101 -28.63 -0.47 -18.53
C ARG A 101 -30.12 -0.69 -18.75
N GLN A 102 -30.67 -1.81 -18.32
CA GLN A 102 -32.08 -2.17 -18.51
C GLN A 102 -33.02 -1.28 -17.67
N TYR A 103 -32.62 -0.92 -16.45
CA TYR A 103 -33.48 -0.22 -15.48
C TYR A 103 -33.03 1.21 -15.17
N LYS A 104 -32.11 1.77 -15.98
CA LYS A 104 -31.59 3.13 -15.79
C LYS A 104 -32.72 4.16 -15.73
N ASN A 105 -32.64 5.09 -14.77
CA ASN A 105 -33.62 6.15 -14.53
C ASN A 105 -35.01 5.68 -14.10
N GLN A 106 -35.23 4.37 -13.91
CA GLN A 106 -36.47 3.88 -13.33
C GLN A 106 -36.44 4.04 -11.80
N THR A 107 -37.63 4.11 -11.21
CA THR A 107 -37.78 4.15 -9.76
C THR A 107 -38.24 2.76 -9.32
N ALA A 108 -37.44 2.14 -8.46
CA ALA A 108 -37.78 0.86 -7.85
C ALA A 108 -38.30 1.11 -6.44
N GLU A 109 -39.36 0.40 -6.07
CA GLU A 109 -39.89 0.40 -4.71
C GLU A 109 -39.53 -0.92 -4.05
N PHE A 110 -38.91 -0.86 -2.88
CA PHE A 110 -38.56 -2.05 -2.10
C PHE A 110 -38.73 -1.77 -0.60
N LYS A 111 -38.87 -2.84 0.18
CA LYS A 111 -38.92 -2.75 1.65
C LYS A 111 -37.49 -2.74 2.20
N ASN A 112 -37.16 -1.74 2.98
CA ASN A 112 -35.87 -1.70 3.68
C ASN A 112 -35.88 -2.67 4.89
N GLN A 113 -34.73 -2.81 5.57
CA GLN A 113 -34.60 -3.64 6.79
C GLN A 113 -35.56 -3.24 7.94
N ARG A 114 -36.18 -2.06 7.88
CA ARG A 114 -37.17 -1.57 8.85
C ARG A 114 -38.61 -1.82 8.39
N ASN A 115 -38.78 -2.59 7.32
CA ASN A 115 -40.07 -2.91 6.69
C ASN A 115 -40.79 -1.68 6.11
N GLU A 116 -40.07 -0.58 5.86
CA GLU A 116 -40.60 0.64 5.24
C GLU A 116 -40.42 0.56 3.72
N ILE A 117 -41.42 1.03 2.97
CA ILE A 117 -41.34 1.11 1.51
C ILE A 117 -40.47 2.33 1.15
N VAL A 118 -39.33 2.07 0.54
CA VAL A 118 -38.40 3.10 0.06
C VAL A 118 -38.43 3.13 -1.46
N LYS A 119 -38.59 4.34 -2.01
CA LYS A 119 -38.48 4.59 -3.46
C LYS A 119 -37.04 4.97 -3.78
N LEU A 120 -36.37 4.19 -4.62
CA LEU A 120 -35.00 4.44 -5.04
C LEU A 120 -34.95 4.65 -6.54
N LYS A 121 -34.45 5.82 -6.96
CA LYS A 121 -34.18 6.11 -8.37
C LYS A 121 -32.85 5.49 -8.79
N LEU A 122 -32.87 4.69 -9.85
CA LEU A 122 -31.69 3.98 -10.36
C LEU A 122 -30.84 4.90 -11.26
N THR A 123 -30.13 5.85 -10.63
CA THR A 123 -29.24 6.80 -11.33
C THR A 123 -27.81 6.31 -11.48
N ASP A 124 -27.37 5.40 -10.62
CA ASP A 124 -26.00 4.85 -10.59
C ASP A 124 -26.04 3.33 -10.31
N ILE A 125 -24.99 2.61 -10.70
CA ILE A 125 -24.82 1.16 -10.47
C ILE A 125 -24.92 0.84 -8.97
N LYS A 126 -24.48 1.75 -8.09
CA LYS A 126 -24.65 1.63 -6.62
C LYS A 126 -26.11 1.51 -6.17
N ALA A 127 -27.03 2.18 -6.88
CA ALA A 127 -28.45 2.11 -6.56
C ALA A 127 -29.03 0.72 -6.93
N VAL A 128 -28.56 0.14 -8.04
CA VAL A 128 -28.92 -1.24 -8.44
C VAL A 128 -28.41 -2.24 -7.40
N TYR A 129 -27.18 -2.07 -6.92
CA TYR A 129 -26.63 -2.93 -5.86
C TYR A 129 -27.44 -2.84 -4.57
N SER A 130 -27.80 -1.63 -4.15
CA SER A 130 -28.62 -1.40 -2.95
C SER A 130 -29.99 -2.05 -3.09
N LEU A 131 -30.60 -2.01 -4.27
CA LEU A 131 -31.85 -2.70 -4.56
C LEU A 131 -31.69 -4.22 -4.42
N ILE A 132 -30.65 -4.81 -5.00
CA ILE A 132 -30.38 -6.25 -4.94
C ILE A 132 -30.18 -6.70 -3.49
N ILE A 133 -29.32 -6.06 -2.70
CA ILE A 133 -29.08 -6.47 -1.31
C ILE A 133 -30.37 -6.43 -0.48
N ASN A 134 -31.12 -5.34 -0.57
CA ASN A 134 -32.34 -5.20 0.22
C ASN A 134 -33.46 -6.12 -0.28
N SER A 135 -33.40 -6.61 -1.53
CA SER A 135 -34.30 -7.65 -2.02
C SER A 135 -33.99 -9.04 -1.45
N TYR A 136 -32.74 -9.34 -1.11
CA TYR A 136 -32.32 -10.65 -0.58
C TYR A 136 -32.40 -10.78 0.94
N GLN A 137 -32.40 -9.68 1.70
CA GLN A 137 -32.36 -9.73 3.18
C GLN A 137 -33.71 -9.98 3.86
N ILE A 138 -34.80 -10.15 3.11
CA ILE A 138 -36.13 -10.49 3.64
C ILE A 138 -36.39 -11.99 3.42
N HIS A 139 -35.49 -12.84 3.93
CA HIS A 139 -35.73 -14.28 4.06
C HIS A 139 -36.29 -14.56 5.46
N ASP A 140 -37.53 -14.13 5.70
CA ASP A 140 -38.46 -14.77 6.63
C ASP A 140 -39.86 -14.18 6.39
N ASN A 141 -40.76 -15.01 5.85
CA ASN A 141 -42.20 -14.80 5.62
C ASN A 141 -42.68 -13.91 4.45
N HIS A 142 -43.17 -14.64 3.43
CA HIS A 142 -44.32 -14.39 2.55
C HIS A 142 -44.48 -13.07 1.77
N ASP A 143 -44.66 -13.27 0.46
CA ASP A 143 -45.11 -12.38 -0.61
C ASP A 143 -44.10 -11.36 -1.17
N HIS A 144 -43.66 -11.61 -2.41
CA HIS A 144 -42.64 -10.84 -3.11
C HIS A 144 -43.26 -10.18 -4.35
N SER A 145 -43.52 -8.89 -4.27
CA SER A 145 -43.79 -8.06 -5.45
C SER A 145 -42.77 -6.93 -5.50
N ILE A 146 -41.73 -7.08 -6.33
CA ILE A 146 -40.93 -5.93 -6.79
C ILE A 146 -41.74 -5.30 -7.92
N THR A 147 -42.35 -4.15 -7.65
CA THR A 147 -43.05 -3.39 -8.67
C THR A 147 -42.08 -2.38 -9.26
N ILE A 148 -41.62 -2.64 -10.48
CA ILE A 148 -40.84 -1.69 -11.27
C ILE A 148 -41.83 -0.95 -12.15
N SER A 149 -42.11 0.31 -11.80
CA SER A 149 -42.96 1.17 -12.62
C SER A 149 -42.16 1.73 -13.79
N SER A 150 -42.36 1.17 -14.97
CA SER A 150 -41.93 1.75 -16.24
C SER A 150 -42.72 3.05 -16.46
N GLY A 151 -42.04 4.20 -16.40
CA GLY A 151 -42.67 5.46 -16.80
C GLY A 151 -43.03 5.39 -18.28
N GLU A 152 -44.31 5.47 -18.60
CA GLU A 152 -44.80 5.61 -19.98
C GLU A 152 -44.17 6.86 -20.58
N ILE A 153 -43.37 6.66 -21.63
CA ILE A 153 -42.94 7.74 -22.52
C ILE A 153 -44.18 8.09 -23.34
N ASN A 154 -44.88 9.14 -22.94
CA ASN A 154 -45.99 9.69 -23.71
C ASN A 154 -45.40 10.46 -24.91
N PRO A 155 -45.56 10.01 -26.17
CA PRO A 155 -45.11 10.78 -27.31
C PRO A 155 -46.19 11.81 -27.63
N GLN A 156 -45.94 13.06 -27.24
CA GLN A 156 -46.57 14.23 -27.88
C GLN A 156 -45.66 14.73 -29.00
#